data_AF-A0A351IV44-F1
#
_entry.id   AF-A0A351IV44-F1
#
_cell.length_a   1.000
_cell.length_b   1.000
_cell.length_c   1.000
_cell.angle_alpha   90.00
_cell.angle_beta   90.00
_cell.angle_gamma   90.00
#
_symmetry.space_group_name_H-M   'P 1'
#
loop_
_entity.id
_entity.type
_entity.pdbx_description
1 polymer ?
#
loop_
_entity_poly.entity_id
_entity_poly.type
_entity_poly.pdbx_seq_one_letter_code
_entity_poly.pdbx_strand_id
1 'polypeptide(L)'
;MFRFTDLLRRRRAPVPGPVGTRLGTDDGFRAVVDARASIHPSGTSHRVEWWIGGEDRWYAPAVEAAVRQDRPGPAPVLVTRMRVAGGDGVATTWATLASGSSGAAVVVELLNETPVPVAVAVTVQAAPGGAIRRISVDGRRLLVDGGTALVVDREPGRYAIVDAAADLWETVTGGRAVIAAPEPVRCRIGAAAGALVVPLPHRSALRFAVPAGDLVDNPSAVFPSAERVTAGWVGHLADAATVDLPDQSLAATTHRNLVDLMLADPTPAGAVELCRWGLPRRAVECLLHSDGPPGDRLVAAAWLWMLGREPGWFTGTDGIQLEDLARSAGDAPTARWALARMSDLFAALGDARAAVDAGRLVEVGGPPELVATDPAATPLGHLADRLARTSVDGLDLLVDVPDSWLGGGIELHGLATPHGRLGFAIRWHGERPALLWELERHDDGPVVLRVPGLDTAFSTVEAIGEVLLAAPAGRVPPPRPSSGPVPGSPPGASSGPPIAPPPEGGSFS
;
A
#
# COMPACT_ATOMS: atom_id res chain seq x y z
N MET A 1 18.19 45.93 0.77
CA MET A 1 16.79 45.83 0.33
C MET A 1 16.48 44.38 -0.05
N PHE A 2 16.46 43.46 0.93
CA PHE A 2 15.95 42.09 0.80
C PHE A 2 15.23 41.75 2.10
N ARG A 3 14.04 41.19 1.95
CA ARG A 3 12.92 41.25 2.88
C ARG A 3 13.04 40.27 4.04
N PHE A 4 12.88 40.77 5.25
CA PHE A 4 12.36 40.02 6.39
C PHE A 4 10.87 39.73 6.15
N THR A 5 10.54 38.51 5.74
CA THR A 5 9.18 37.97 5.79
C THR A 5 9.25 36.50 6.16
N ASP A 6 9.55 36.20 7.42
CA ASP A 6 9.36 34.85 7.96
C ASP A 6 9.02 34.84 9.45
N LEU A 7 8.10 35.71 9.86
CA LEU A 7 7.50 35.67 11.18
C LEU A 7 6.00 35.85 11.02
N LEU A 8 5.27 34.77 11.26
CA LEU A 8 3.80 34.61 11.42
C LEU A 8 3.19 33.46 10.59
N ARG A 9 3.89 32.32 10.42
CA ARG A 9 3.20 31.02 10.37
C ARG A 9 2.71 30.71 11.79
N ARG A 10 1.50 31.17 12.13
CA ARG A 10 0.74 30.57 13.24
C ARG A 10 0.71 29.07 12.95
N ARG A 11 1.45 28.27 13.71
CA ARG A 11 1.34 26.81 13.71
C ARG A 11 -0.11 26.48 14.10
N ARG A 12 -1.00 26.39 13.11
CA ARG A 12 -2.20 25.57 13.26
C ARG A 12 -1.67 24.17 13.56
N ALA A 13 -2.21 23.53 14.60
CA ALA A 13 -2.01 22.10 14.76
C ALA A 13 -2.33 21.45 13.41
N PRO A 14 -1.47 20.56 12.88
CA PRO A 14 -1.78 19.86 11.64
C PRO A 14 -3.12 19.16 11.86
N VAL A 15 -4.09 19.46 10.99
CA VAL A 15 -5.32 18.67 10.92
C VAL A 15 -4.85 17.26 10.55
N PRO A 16 -5.20 16.22 11.32
CA PRO A 16 -4.85 14.85 10.96
C PRO A 16 -5.27 14.60 9.52
N GLY A 17 -4.34 14.06 8.72
CA GLY A 17 -4.66 13.69 7.34
C GLY A 17 -5.83 12.69 7.29
N PRO A 18 -6.48 12.56 6.13
CA PRO A 18 -7.52 11.54 5.94
C PRO A 18 -6.95 10.16 6.28
N VAL A 19 -7.71 9.37 7.05
CA VAL A 19 -7.35 7.99 7.42
C VAL A 19 -8.08 7.03 6.48
N GLY A 20 -7.33 6.12 5.85
CA GLY A 20 -7.89 5.20 4.88
C GLY A 20 -6.84 4.43 4.08
N THR A 21 -7.27 3.84 2.97
CA THR A 21 -6.38 3.14 2.04
C THR A 21 -5.60 4.14 1.21
N ARG A 22 -4.26 4.04 1.23
CA ARG A 22 -3.38 4.87 0.40
C ARG A 22 -3.41 4.39 -1.04
N LEU A 23 -3.53 5.33 -1.96
CA LEU A 23 -3.39 5.15 -3.40
C LEU A 23 -2.31 6.10 -3.91
N GLY A 24 -1.58 5.71 -4.94
CA GLY A 24 -0.65 6.61 -5.59
C GLY A 24 0.10 5.97 -6.76
N THR A 25 0.99 6.76 -7.34
CA THR A 25 1.82 6.41 -8.49
C THR A 25 3.27 6.81 -8.24
N ASP A 26 4.20 6.24 -8.99
CA ASP A 26 5.64 6.46 -8.80
C ASP A 26 6.11 7.90 -9.00
N ASP A 27 5.37 8.70 -9.77
CA ASP A 27 5.65 10.12 -10.01
C ASP A 27 5.34 11.03 -8.81
N GLY A 28 4.92 10.44 -7.69
CA GLY A 28 4.67 11.16 -6.43
C GLY A 28 3.22 11.55 -6.22
N PHE A 29 2.29 11.28 -7.14
CA PHE A 29 0.87 11.49 -6.87
C PHE A 29 0.38 10.55 -5.76
N ARG A 30 -0.39 11.11 -4.83
CA ARG A 30 -0.91 10.42 -3.64
C ARG A 30 -2.36 10.80 -3.39
N ALA A 31 -3.13 9.84 -2.89
CA ALA A 31 -4.49 10.05 -2.42
C ALA A 31 -4.82 9.04 -1.31
N VAL A 32 -5.85 9.35 -0.53
CA VAL A 32 -6.41 8.42 0.45
C VAL A 32 -7.88 8.19 0.15
N VAL A 33 -8.32 6.94 0.19
CA VAL A 33 -9.74 6.58 0.19
C VAL A 33 -10.12 6.16 1.60
N ASP A 34 -11.00 6.93 2.22
CA ASP A 34 -11.42 6.64 3.60
C ASP A 34 -12.39 5.45 3.68
N ALA A 35 -12.74 5.06 4.92
CA ALA A 35 -13.65 3.95 5.20
C ALA A 35 -15.07 4.14 4.63
N ARG A 36 -15.40 5.37 4.19
CA ARG A 36 -16.66 5.75 3.57
C ARG A 36 -16.49 6.00 2.07
N ALA A 37 -15.42 5.51 1.47
CA ALA A 37 -15.13 5.61 0.04
C ALA A 37 -15.05 7.05 -0.50
N SER A 38 -14.86 8.04 0.37
CA SER A 38 -14.54 9.40 -0.07
C SER A 38 -13.06 9.45 -0.44
N ILE A 39 -12.79 10.05 -1.59
CA ILE A 39 -11.45 10.15 -2.19
C ILE A 39 -10.88 11.51 -1.82
N HIS A 40 -9.70 11.50 -1.20
CA HIS A 40 -8.98 12.69 -0.75
C HIS A 40 -7.63 12.76 -1.48
N PRO A 41 -7.53 13.46 -2.62
CA PRO A 41 -6.25 13.67 -3.30
C PRO A 41 -5.33 14.56 -2.46
N SER A 42 -4.08 14.12 -2.28
CA SER A 42 -3.10 14.87 -1.48
C SER A 42 -2.85 16.26 -2.07
N GLY A 43 -2.71 17.26 -1.20
CA GLY A 43 -2.44 18.63 -1.61
C GLY A 43 -3.64 19.40 -2.18
N THR A 44 -4.83 18.80 -2.22
CA THR A 44 -6.05 19.47 -2.72
C THR A 44 -6.97 19.92 -1.58
N SER A 45 -7.84 20.89 -1.86
CA SER A 45 -8.83 21.42 -0.91
C SER A 45 -10.19 20.73 -0.96
N HIS A 46 -10.33 19.71 -1.79
CA HIS A 46 -11.59 19.04 -2.07
C HIS A 46 -11.48 17.54 -1.88
N ARG A 47 -12.63 16.91 -1.74
CA ARG A 47 -12.81 15.46 -1.78
C ARG A 47 -13.84 15.11 -2.84
N VAL A 48 -13.76 13.89 -3.35
CA VAL A 48 -14.69 13.36 -4.33
C VAL A 48 -15.42 12.16 -3.75
N GLU A 49 -16.73 12.10 -3.97
CA GLU A 49 -17.58 11.01 -3.51
C GLU A 49 -18.51 10.53 -4.64
N TRP A 50 -19.23 9.45 -4.39
CA TRP A 50 -20.23 8.93 -5.32
C TRP A 50 -21.48 8.47 -4.55
N TRP A 51 -22.65 8.77 -5.10
CA TRP A 51 -23.96 8.42 -4.55
C TRP A 51 -24.76 7.64 -5.59
N ILE A 52 -25.61 6.73 -5.15
CA ILE A 52 -26.49 5.94 -6.01
C ILE A 52 -27.94 6.34 -5.77
N GLY A 53 -28.63 6.81 -6.80
CA GLY A 53 -30.08 6.97 -6.82
C GLY A 53 -30.73 5.69 -7.29
N GLY A 54 -31.27 4.91 -6.35
CA GLY A 54 -32.06 3.71 -6.65
C GLY A 54 -33.52 4.03 -6.93
N GLU A 55 -34.36 3.00 -7.07
CA GLU A 55 -35.80 3.16 -7.30
C GLU A 55 -36.54 3.82 -6.12
N ASP A 56 -36.04 3.62 -4.91
CA ASP A 56 -36.70 4.07 -3.67
C ASP A 56 -36.14 5.39 -3.14
N ARG A 57 -34.81 5.51 -3.06
CA ARG A 57 -34.11 6.68 -2.50
C ARG A 57 -32.69 6.81 -3.04
N TRP A 58 -32.01 7.85 -2.57
CA TRP A 58 -30.57 7.99 -2.72
C TRP A 58 -29.80 7.32 -1.58
N TYR A 59 -28.65 6.76 -1.93
CA TYR A 59 -27.71 6.06 -1.07
C TYR A 59 -26.33 6.72 -1.22
N ALA A 60 -25.62 6.88 -0.11
CA ALA A 60 -24.23 7.36 -0.11
C ALA A 60 -23.38 6.52 0.83
N PRO A 61 -22.15 6.12 0.44
CA PRO A 61 -21.25 5.39 1.32
C PRO A 61 -21.00 6.10 2.67
N ALA A 62 -20.99 7.44 2.69
CA ALA A 62 -20.88 8.25 3.90
C ALA A 62 -22.06 8.12 4.88
N VAL A 63 -23.22 7.67 4.42
CA VAL A 63 -24.46 7.57 5.22
C VAL A 63 -24.82 6.11 5.50
N GLU A 64 -24.62 5.22 4.53
CA GLU A 64 -25.04 3.82 4.64
C GLU A 64 -24.23 3.03 5.67
N ALA A 65 -24.91 2.18 6.43
CA ALA A 65 -24.27 1.25 7.36
C ALA A 65 -23.69 0.02 6.63
N ALA A 66 -24.28 -0.36 5.49
CA ALA A 66 -23.92 -1.56 4.72
C ALA A 66 -22.88 -1.28 3.64
N VAL A 67 -21.76 -0.67 4.03
CA VAL A 67 -20.58 -0.42 3.18
C VAL A 67 -19.47 -1.40 3.57
N ARG A 68 -18.93 -2.10 2.58
CA ARG A 68 -17.83 -3.05 2.76
C ARG A 68 -16.68 -2.68 1.83
N GLN A 69 -15.48 -2.63 2.38
CA GLN A 69 -14.26 -2.38 1.62
C GLN A 69 -13.33 -3.58 1.71
N ASP A 70 -12.70 -3.92 0.59
CA ASP A 70 -11.68 -4.96 0.52
C ASP A 70 -10.57 -4.54 -0.44
N ARG A 71 -9.34 -5.01 -0.17
CA ARG A 71 -8.17 -4.84 -1.03
C ARG A 71 -7.74 -6.24 -1.49
N PRO A 72 -8.17 -6.71 -2.67
CA PRO A 72 -8.07 -8.13 -3.02
C PRO A 72 -6.65 -8.71 -3.05
N GLY A 73 -5.62 -7.87 -3.16
CA GLY A 73 -4.22 -8.29 -3.18
C GLY A 73 -3.28 -7.25 -2.56
N PRO A 74 -1.98 -7.31 -2.86
CA PRO A 74 -1.00 -6.33 -2.38
C PRO A 74 -1.07 -5.02 -3.15
N ALA A 75 -1.56 -5.00 -4.41
CA ALA A 75 -1.72 -3.76 -5.16
C ALA A 75 -2.68 -2.79 -4.43
N PRO A 76 -2.45 -1.47 -4.50
CA PRO A 76 -3.32 -0.44 -3.91
C PRO A 76 -4.56 -0.26 -4.80
N VAL A 77 -5.38 -1.30 -4.88
CA VAL A 77 -6.66 -1.34 -5.58
C VAL A 77 -7.72 -1.69 -4.55
N LEU A 78 -8.66 -0.78 -4.33
CA LEU A 78 -9.69 -0.89 -3.32
C LEU A 78 -11.04 -1.19 -3.97
N VAL A 79 -11.74 -2.21 -3.48
CA VAL A 79 -13.10 -2.53 -3.90
C VAL A 79 -14.06 -2.13 -2.78
N THR A 80 -14.95 -1.18 -3.06
CA THR A 80 -16.05 -0.78 -2.17
C THR A 80 -17.37 -1.35 -2.68
N ARG A 81 -18.09 -2.09 -1.85
CA ARG A 81 -19.46 -2.56 -2.10
C ARG A 81 -20.44 -1.86 -1.17
N MET A 82 -21.47 -1.25 -1.74
CA MET A 82 -22.57 -0.63 -0.99
C MET A 82 -23.89 -1.27 -1.38
N ARG A 83 -24.63 -1.77 -0.38
CA ARG A 83 -25.97 -2.32 -0.59
C ARG A 83 -26.97 -1.22 -0.94
N VAL A 84 -27.72 -1.43 -2.02
CA VAL A 84 -28.85 -0.59 -2.45
C VAL A 84 -30.09 -1.45 -2.68
N ALA A 85 -31.24 -0.85 -2.96
CA ALA A 85 -32.43 -1.59 -3.34
C ALA A 85 -32.14 -2.51 -4.55
N GLY A 86 -32.39 -3.81 -4.38
CA GLY A 86 -32.28 -4.81 -5.45
C GLY A 86 -30.88 -5.33 -5.77
N GLY A 87 -29.81 -4.81 -5.17
CA GLY A 87 -28.44 -5.30 -5.46
C GLY A 87 -27.34 -4.48 -4.79
N ASP A 88 -26.14 -4.50 -5.37
CA ASP A 88 -24.99 -3.75 -4.87
C ASP A 88 -24.50 -2.73 -5.93
N GLY A 89 -24.04 -1.58 -5.45
CA GLY A 89 -23.15 -0.71 -6.21
C GLY A 89 -21.70 -1.06 -5.87
N VAL A 90 -20.90 -1.40 -6.86
CA VAL A 90 -19.52 -1.86 -6.66
C VAL A 90 -18.55 -0.88 -7.30
N ALA A 91 -17.75 -0.20 -6.48
CA ALA A 91 -16.71 0.72 -6.93
C ALA A 91 -15.34 0.05 -6.80
N THR A 92 -14.60 -0.08 -7.90
CA THR A 92 -13.18 -0.42 -7.89
C THR A 92 -12.38 0.87 -8.05
N THR A 93 -11.50 1.19 -7.10
CA THR A 93 -10.77 2.45 -7.03
C THR A 93 -9.27 2.19 -7.02
N TRP A 94 -8.51 2.88 -7.88
CA TRP A 94 -7.06 2.76 -7.97
C TRP A 94 -6.42 4.08 -8.41
N ALA A 95 -5.12 4.25 -8.18
CA ALA A 95 -4.36 5.36 -8.75
C ALA A 95 -3.55 4.88 -9.97
N THR A 96 -3.43 5.72 -10.98
CA THR A 96 -2.68 5.40 -12.19
C THR A 96 -2.26 6.62 -12.98
N LEU A 97 -1.33 6.42 -13.92
CA LEU A 97 -0.88 7.41 -14.88
C LEU A 97 -1.62 7.24 -16.21
N ALA A 98 -1.97 8.36 -16.83
CA ALA A 98 -2.55 8.37 -18.15
C ALA A 98 -1.55 7.86 -19.20
N SER A 99 -2.06 7.23 -20.24
CA SER A 99 -1.30 6.98 -21.47
C SER A 99 -1.12 8.31 -22.19
N GLY A 100 0.00 9.01 -21.97
CA GLY A 100 0.30 10.31 -22.58
C GLY A 100 0.58 11.41 -21.56
N SER A 101 0.18 12.64 -21.88
CA SER A 101 0.49 13.84 -21.07
C SER A 101 -0.58 14.20 -20.04
N SER A 102 -1.64 13.40 -19.89
CA SER A 102 -2.80 13.74 -19.04
C SER A 102 -2.56 13.50 -17.54
N GLY A 103 -1.36 13.06 -17.16
CA GLY A 103 -0.89 12.98 -15.76
C GLY A 103 -1.49 11.83 -14.95
N ALA A 104 -1.28 11.88 -13.62
CA ALA A 104 -1.81 10.92 -12.67
C ALA A 104 -3.26 11.22 -12.28
N ALA A 105 -4.01 10.20 -11.90
CA ALA A 105 -5.34 10.32 -11.33
C ALA A 105 -5.68 9.16 -10.39
N VAL A 106 -6.62 9.39 -9.47
CA VAL A 106 -7.43 8.31 -8.91
C VAL A 106 -8.56 8.02 -9.89
N VAL A 107 -8.69 6.76 -10.30
CA VAL A 107 -9.76 6.28 -11.17
C VAL A 107 -10.69 5.41 -10.36
N VAL A 108 -11.99 5.60 -10.57
CA VAL A 108 -13.05 4.75 -10.02
C VAL A 108 -13.84 4.16 -11.16
N GLU A 109 -14.03 2.85 -11.13
CA GLU A 109 -14.98 2.15 -11.97
C GLU A 109 -16.14 1.64 -11.12
N LEU A 110 -17.33 2.21 -11.33
CA LEU A 110 -18.54 1.91 -10.59
C LEU A 110 -19.47 1.02 -11.42
N LEU A 111 -19.60 -0.24 -11.02
CA LEU A 111 -20.47 -1.24 -11.63
C LEU A 111 -21.85 -1.25 -10.95
N ASN A 112 -22.92 -1.25 -11.76
CA ASN A 112 -24.29 -1.47 -11.31
C ASN A 112 -24.62 -2.97 -11.31
N GLU A 113 -24.60 -3.62 -10.15
CA GLU A 113 -25.02 -5.03 -9.98
C GLU A 113 -26.52 -5.17 -9.64
N THR A 114 -27.29 -4.09 -9.67
CA THR A 114 -28.75 -4.15 -9.52
C THR A 114 -29.43 -4.61 -10.84
N PRO A 115 -30.64 -5.16 -10.78
CA PRO A 115 -31.36 -5.59 -11.98
C PRO A 115 -31.93 -4.43 -12.82
N VAL A 116 -31.87 -3.19 -12.32
CA VAL A 116 -32.51 -2.02 -12.94
C VAL A 116 -31.49 -0.88 -13.16
N PRO A 117 -31.75 0.06 -14.07
CA PRO A 117 -30.92 1.26 -14.19
C PRO A 117 -30.98 2.10 -12.91
N VAL A 118 -29.83 2.68 -12.54
CA VAL A 118 -29.71 3.59 -11.39
C VAL A 118 -29.16 4.94 -11.85
N ALA A 119 -29.34 5.98 -11.05
CA ALA A 119 -28.61 7.24 -11.23
C ALA A 119 -27.34 7.21 -10.38
N VAL A 120 -26.23 7.78 -10.87
CA VAL A 120 -25.00 7.94 -10.10
C VAL A 120 -24.68 9.42 -10.02
N ALA A 121 -24.60 9.98 -8.83
CA ALA A 121 -24.08 11.33 -8.63
C ALA A 121 -22.62 11.23 -8.20
N VAL A 122 -21.70 11.73 -9.01
CA VAL A 122 -20.29 11.86 -8.63
C VAL A 122 -20.06 13.30 -8.19
N THR A 123 -19.61 13.48 -6.95
CA THR A 123 -19.69 14.77 -6.26
C THR A 123 -18.31 15.29 -5.88
N VAL A 124 -18.19 16.61 -5.83
CA VAL A 124 -17.01 17.32 -5.35
C VAL A 124 -17.44 18.25 -4.23
N GLN A 125 -16.81 18.11 -3.07
CA GLN A 125 -17.08 18.91 -1.88
C GLN A 125 -15.77 19.37 -1.24
N ALA A 126 -15.81 20.43 -0.42
CA ALA A 126 -14.63 20.83 0.34
C ALA A 126 -14.19 19.68 1.28
N ALA A 127 -12.90 19.35 1.27
CA ALA A 127 -12.33 18.41 2.23
C ALA A 127 -12.35 19.02 3.64
N PRO A 128 -12.25 18.22 4.72
CA PRO A 128 -12.10 18.74 6.08
C PRO A 128 -10.95 19.76 6.18
N GLY A 129 -11.26 21.00 6.57
CA GLY A 129 -10.28 22.10 6.63
C GLY A 129 -9.92 22.73 5.27
N GLY A 130 -10.44 22.18 4.17
CA GLY A 130 -10.37 22.72 2.82
C GLY A 130 -11.42 23.79 2.55
N ALA A 131 -11.34 24.40 1.36
CA ALA A 131 -12.25 25.41 0.88
C ALA A 131 -12.33 25.35 -0.65
N ILE A 132 -13.55 25.37 -1.18
CA ILE A 132 -13.88 25.50 -2.60
C ILE A 132 -14.55 26.86 -2.79
N ARG A 133 -13.87 27.80 -3.45
CA ARG A 133 -14.39 29.16 -3.63
C ARG A 133 -15.12 29.36 -4.94
N ARG A 134 -14.78 28.58 -5.96
CA ARG A 134 -15.42 28.61 -7.26
C ARG A 134 -15.64 27.19 -7.74
N ILE A 135 -16.84 26.92 -8.25
CA ILE A 135 -17.15 25.67 -8.93
C ILE A 135 -17.87 25.97 -10.24
N SER A 136 -17.54 25.21 -11.28
CA SER A 136 -18.23 25.28 -12.57
C SER A 136 -18.28 23.91 -13.23
N VAL A 137 -19.24 23.75 -14.12
CA VAL A 137 -19.38 22.56 -14.97
C VAL A 137 -18.83 22.89 -16.35
N ASP A 138 -18.09 21.95 -16.93
CA ASP A 138 -17.74 21.98 -18.35
C ASP A 138 -17.94 20.59 -18.95
N GLY A 139 -19.14 20.37 -19.51
CA GLY A 139 -19.61 19.07 -20.00
C GLY A 139 -19.45 17.98 -18.93
N ARG A 140 -18.52 17.05 -19.18
CA ARG A 140 -18.22 15.90 -18.32
C ARG A 140 -17.33 16.22 -17.12
N ARG A 141 -17.04 17.50 -16.87
CA ARG A 141 -16.05 17.93 -15.87
C ARG A 141 -16.67 18.81 -14.80
N LEU A 142 -16.22 18.61 -13.56
CA LEU A 142 -16.35 19.61 -12.50
C LEU A 142 -15.00 20.30 -12.30
N LEU A 143 -15.03 21.62 -12.38
CA LEU A 143 -13.89 22.50 -12.20
C LEU A 143 -13.97 23.15 -10.82
N VAL A 144 -12.92 23.04 -10.02
CA VAL A 144 -12.78 23.68 -8.71
C VAL A 144 -11.65 24.69 -8.76
N ASP A 145 -11.94 25.94 -8.39
CA ASP A 145 -10.97 27.04 -8.31
C ASP A 145 -10.09 27.21 -9.58
N GLY A 146 -10.63 26.79 -10.73
CA GLY A 146 -9.99 26.93 -12.05
C GLY A 146 -9.27 25.68 -12.57
N GLY A 147 -9.19 24.59 -11.79
CA GLY A 147 -8.63 23.30 -12.23
C GLY A 147 -9.69 22.19 -12.28
N THR A 148 -9.45 21.16 -13.09
CA THR A 148 -10.31 19.97 -13.12
C THR A 148 -10.20 19.18 -11.82
N ALA A 149 -11.33 19.01 -11.12
CA ALA A 149 -11.42 18.19 -9.91
C ALA A 149 -11.99 16.80 -10.19
N LEU A 150 -12.80 16.67 -11.24
CA LEU A 150 -13.48 15.43 -11.59
C LEU A 150 -13.79 15.39 -13.08
N VAL A 151 -13.62 14.22 -13.70
CA VAL A 151 -14.08 13.91 -15.06
C VAL A 151 -14.83 12.58 -15.08
N VAL A 152 -16.01 12.52 -15.68
CA VAL A 152 -16.76 11.27 -15.94
C VAL A 152 -16.59 10.79 -17.38
N ASP A 153 -16.71 9.49 -17.64
CA ASP A 153 -16.47 8.90 -18.96
C ASP A 153 -17.57 9.14 -20.01
N ARG A 154 -18.73 9.66 -19.59
CA ARG A 154 -19.90 9.90 -20.44
C ARG A 154 -20.63 11.17 -20.05
N GLU A 155 -21.48 11.67 -20.95
CA GLU A 155 -22.25 12.89 -20.70
C GLU A 155 -23.18 12.76 -19.48
N PRO A 156 -23.10 13.68 -18.50
CA PRO A 156 -24.07 13.74 -17.41
C PRO A 156 -25.46 14.08 -17.94
N GLY A 157 -26.47 13.40 -17.40
CA GLY A 157 -27.87 13.71 -17.70
C GLY A 157 -28.38 14.91 -16.91
N ARG A 158 -27.79 15.17 -15.73
CA ARG A 158 -28.12 16.32 -14.88
C ARG A 158 -26.89 16.83 -14.13
N TYR A 159 -27.00 18.06 -13.66
CA TYR A 159 -25.96 18.82 -13.00
C TYR A 159 -26.52 19.46 -11.73
N ALA A 160 -25.71 19.53 -10.69
CA ALA A 160 -26.00 20.34 -9.51
C ALA A 160 -24.72 21.05 -9.08
N ILE A 161 -24.79 22.36 -8.84
CA ILE A 161 -23.75 23.11 -8.13
C ILE A 161 -24.44 24.03 -7.14
N VAL A 162 -23.85 24.17 -5.96
CA VAL A 162 -24.38 24.94 -4.85
C VAL A 162 -23.29 25.81 -4.24
N ASP A 163 -23.69 26.93 -3.64
CA ASP A 163 -22.87 27.68 -2.70
C ASP A 163 -23.22 27.30 -1.25
N ALA A 164 -22.77 28.11 -0.29
CA ALA A 164 -23.05 27.89 1.12
C ALA A 164 -24.52 27.99 1.53
N ALA A 165 -25.39 28.55 0.69
CA ALA A 165 -26.80 28.74 1.02
C ALA A 165 -27.65 27.48 0.80
N ALA A 166 -27.11 26.48 0.12
CA ALA A 166 -27.81 25.24 -0.18
C ALA A 166 -26.93 24.03 0.10
N ASP A 167 -27.57 22.94 0.55
CA ASP A 167 -26.90 21.66 0.71
C ASP A 167 -26.94 20.85 -0.61
N LEU A 168 -25.79 20.29 -1.00
CA LEU A 168 -25.68 19.53 -2.25
C LEU A 168 -26.48 18.23 -2.18
N TRP A 169 -26.46 17.54 -1.03
CA TRP A 169 -27.18 16.29 -0.84
C TRP A 169 -28.69 16.52 -0.97
N GLU A 170 -29.25 17.51 -0.27
CA GLU A 170 -30.65 17.87 -0.41
C GLU A 170 -31.02 18.29 -1.83
N THR A 171 -30.13 18.99 -2.53
CA THR A 171 -30.36 19.45 -3.90
C THR A 171 -30.48 18.29 -4.89
N VAL A 172 -29.59 17.30 -4.79
CA VAL A 172 -29.62 16.11 -5.64
C VAL A 172 -30.77 15.20 -5.23
N THR A 173 -30.91 14.89 -3.95
CA THR A 173 -31.93 13.94 -3.45
C THR A 173 -33.35 14.49 -3.56
N GLY A 174 -33.51 15.81 -3.48
CA GLY A 174 -34.77 16.51 -3.73
C GLY A 174 -35.10 16.74 -5.20
N GLY A 175 -34.32 16.17 -6.14
CA GLY A 175 -34.61 16.24 -7.58
C GLY A 175 -34.39 17.62 -8.22
N ARG A 176 -33.62 18.51 -7.57
CA ARG A 176 -33.36 19.88 -8.05
C ARG A 176 -32.17 19.99 -9.00
N ALA A 177 -31.52 18.87 -9.34
CA ALA A 177 -30.48 18.81 -10.37
C ALA A 177 -31.05 19.16 -11.75
N VAL A 178 -30.38 20.08 -12.45
CA VAL A 178 -30.82 20.68 -13.72
C VAL A 178 -30.26 19.95 -14.93
N ILE A 179 -30.92 20.05 -16.09
CA ILE A 179 -30.50 19.37 -17.32
C ILE A 179 -29.42 20.16 -18.06
N ALA A 180 -29.53 21.48 -18.10
CA ALA A 180 -28.51 22.35 -18.70
C ALA A 180 -27.37 22.59 -17.69
N ALA A 181 -26.14 22.73 -18.20
CA ALA A 181 -25.00 23.09 -17.36
C ALA A 181 -25.28 24.44 -16.65
N PRO A 182 -25.24 24.49 -15.32
CA PRO A 182 -25.54 25.70 -14.56
C PRO A 182 -24.40 26.72 -14.65
N GLU A 183 -24.75 28.01 -14.47
CA GLU A 183 -23.79 29.11 -14.42
C GLU A 183 -22.77 28.93 -13.27
N PRO A 184 -21.48 29.27 -13.46
CA PRO A 184 -20.45 29.13 -12.43
C PRO A 184 -20.83 29.78 -11.09
N VAL A 185 -20.63 29.03 -10.01
CA VAL A 185 -20.93 29.48 -8.63
C VAL A 185 -19.65 29.98 -7.95
N ARG A 186 -19.78 31.07 -7.19
CA ARG A 186 -18.73 31.60 -6.31
C ARG A 186 -19.22 31.61 -4.86
N CYS A 187 -18.44 31.00 -3.96
CA CYS A 187 -18.74 30.90 -2.55
C CYS A 187 -17.62 31.50 -1.71
N ARG A 188 -17.86 32.67 -1.09
CA ARG A 188 -16.83 33.39 -0.32
C ARG A 188 -16.30 32.59 0.88
N ILE A 189 -17.17 31.81 1.53
CA ILE A 189 -16.81 31.03 2.71
C ILE A 189 -16.12 29.69 2.36
N GLY A 190 -16.02 29.34 1.07
CA GLY A 190 -15.31 28.13 0.65
C GLY A 190 -16.14 26.85 0.72
N ALA A 191 -17.47 26.94 0.79
CA ALA A 191 -18.37 25.80 0.90
C ALA A 191 -19.10 25.45 -0.41
N ALA A 192 -18.57 25.89 -1.57
CA ALA A 192 -19.17 25.48 -2.84
C ALA A 192 -19.01 23.96 -3.04
N ALA A 193 -20.00 23.34 -3.67
CA ALA A 193 -20.01 21.91 -3.94
C ALA A 193 -20.77 21.63 -5.24
N GLY A 194 -20.52 20.47 -5.85
CA GLY A 194 -21.18 20.11 -7.10
C GLY A 194 -21.27 18.61 -7.35
N ALA A 195 -22.14 18.23 -8.26
CA ALA A 195 -22.38 16.86 -8.69
C ALA A 195 -22.64 16.78 -10.20
N LEU A 196 -22.07 15.76 -10.82
CA LEU A 196 -22.46 15.29 -12.15
C LEU A 196 -23.32 14.04 -11.96
N VAL A 197 -24.55 14.06 -12.47
CA VAL A 197 -25.50 12.96 -12.33
C VAL A 197 -25.61 12.20 -13.65
N VAL A 198 -25.20 10.94 -13.62
CA VAL A 198 -25.05 10.08 -14.78
C VAL A 198 -26.03 8.90 -14.68
N PRO A 199 -26.87 8.64 -15.69
CA PRO A 199 -27.66 7.42 -15.73
C PRO A 199 -26.75 6.20 -15.97
N LEU A 200 -26.92 5.15 -15.17
CA LEU A 200 -26.14 3.92 -15.23
C LEU A 200 -27.06 2.70 -15.42
N PRO A 201 -27.15 2.15 -16.65
CA PRO A 201 -27.89 0.92 -16.93
C PRO A 201 -27.46 -0.26 -16.05
N HIS A 202 -28.33 -1.26 -15.90
CA HIS A 202 -27.99 -2.50 -15.20
C HIS A 202 -26.77 -3.18 -15.85
N ARG A 203 -25.91 -3.82 -15.04
CA ARG A 203 -24.73 -4.57 -15.53
C ARG A 203 -23.78 -3.73 -16.40
N SER A 204 -23.80 -2.41 -16.23
CA SER A 204 -22.88 -1.50 -16.89
C SER A 204 -22.04 -0.77 -15.84
N ALA A 205 -20.85 -0.36 -16.24
CA ALA A 205 -19.93 0.40 -15.40
C ALA A 205 -19.84 1.86 -15.84
N LEU A 206 -19.67 2.76 -14.89
CA LEU A 206 -19.28 4.17 -15.08
C LEU A 206 -17.84 4.33 -14.61
N ARG A 207 -16.96 4.89 -15.45
CA ARG A 207 -15.64 5.32 -15.00
C ARG A 207 -15.60 6.82 -14.76
N PHE A 208 -14.96 7.23 -13.67
CA PHE A 208 -14.61 8.63 -13.43
C PHE A 208 -13.19 8.74 -12.88
N ALA A 209 -12.58 9.90 -13.07
CA ALA A 209 -11.22 10.20 -12.62
C ALA A 209 -11.17 11.49 -11.79
N VAL A 210 -10.33 11.46 -10.77
CA VAL A 210 -9.95 12.56 -9.90
C VAL A 210 -8.47 12.87 -10.19
N PRO A 211 -8.18 13.82 -11.09
CA PRO A 211 -6.83 14.02 -11.62
C PRO A 211 -5.95 14.84 -10.67
N ALA A 212 -4.63 14.64 -10.77
CA ALA A 212 -3.61 15.48 -10.14
C ALA A 212 -3.51 16.87 -10.80
N GLY A 213 -3.86 16.94 -12.09
CA GLY A 213 -3.76 18.14 -12.92
C GLY A 213 -5.02 18.38 -13.75
N ASP A 214 -4.90 19.17 -14.82
CA ASP A 214 -6.04 19.56 -15.65
C ASP A 214 -6.37 18.50 -16.70
N LEU A 215 -7.12 17.47 -16.31
CA LEU A 215 -7.57 16.41 -17.22
C LEU A 215 -8.72 16.90 -18.11
N VAL A 216 -8.54 16.78 -19.42
CA VAL A 216 -9.59 17.06 -20.43
C VAL A 216 -10.14 15.77 -21.05
N ASP A 217 -9.28 14.77 -21.18
CA ASP A 217 -9.59 13.54 -21.91
C ASP A 217 -10.61 12.65 -21.19
N ASN A 218 -11.23 11.75 -21.96
CA ASN A 218 -12.11 10.74 -21.40
C ASN A 218 -11.31 9.74 -20.54
N PRO A 219 -11.62 9.55 -19.25
CA PRO A 219 -10.88 8.63 -18.38
C PRO A 219 -10.89 7.17 -18.85
N SER A 220 -11.94 6.74 -19.56
CA SER A 220 -12.00 5.39 -20.14
C SER A 220 -11.10 5.20 -21.36
N ALA A 221 -10.64 6.28 -21.98
CA ALA A 221 -9.73 6.24 -23.12
C ALA A 221 -8.26 6.31 -22.73
N VAL A 222 -7.92 7.09 -21.69
CA VAL A 222 -6.51 7.39 -21.36
C VAL A 222 -5.96 6.56 -20.21
N PHE A 223 -6.78 6.13 -19.26
CA PHE A 223 -6.30 5.40 -18.09
C PHE A 223 -6.42 3.88 -18.24
N PRO A 224 -5.39 3.13 -17.78
CA PRO A 224 -5.43 1.67 -17.77
C PRO A 224 -6.46 1.14 -16.76
N SER A 225 -6.85 -0.14 -16.94
CA SER A 225 -7.75 -0.83 -16.00
C SER A 225 -7.04 -1.20 -14.70
N ALA A 226 -7.85 -1.52 -13.67
CA ALA A 226 -7.36 -1.97 -12.38
C ALA A 226 -6.50 -3.25 -12.47
N GLU A 227 -6.82 -4.17 -13.39
CA GLU A 227 -6.05 -5.40 -13.59
C GLU A 227 -4.65 -5.10 -14.13
N ARG A 228 -4.52 -4.15 -15.06
CA ARG A 228 -3.21 -3.73 -15.58
C ARG A 228 -2.38 -3.06 -14.49
N VAL A 229 -3.00 -2.24 -13.65
CA VAL A 229 -2.30 -1.62 -12.50
C VAL A 229 -1.86 -2.69 -11.50
N THR A 230 -2.72 -3.66 -11.21
CA THR A 230 -2.38 -4.81 -10.35
C THR A 230 -1.19 -5.59 -10.90
N ALA A 231 -1.17 -5.87 -12.20
CA ALA A 231 -0.04 -6.51 -12.86
C ALA A 231 1.25 -5.67 -12.80
N GLY A 232 1.15 -4.35 -12.90
CA GLY A 232 2.29 -3.44 -12.71
C GLY A 232 2.90 -3.55 -11.31
N TRP A 233 2.05 -3.63 -10.28
CA TRP A 233 2.51 -3.81 -8.88
C TRP A 233 3.19 -5.15 -8.62
N VAL A 234 2.85 -6.20 -9.36
CA VAL A 234 3.61 -7.46 -9.31
C VAL A 234 5.06 -7.23 -9.74
N GLY A 235 5.29 -6.40 -10.77
CA GLY A 235 6.64 -6.01 -11.19
C GLY A 235 7.39 -5.18 -10.14
N HIS A 236 6.72 -4.26 -9.45
CA HIS A 236 7.33 -3.47 -8.37
C HIS A 236 7.76 -4.30 -7.15
N LEU A 237 7.14 -5.46 -6.95
CA LEU A 237 7.44 -6.39 -5.86
C LEU A 237 8.26 -7.60 -6.32
N ALA A 238 8.71 -7.64 -7.57
CA ALA A 238 9.37 -8.82 -8.13
C ALA A 238 10.64 -9.22 -7.36
N ASP A 239 11.42 -8.21 -6.93
CA ASP A 239 12.65 -8.41 -6.16
C ASP A 239 12.41 -8.38 -4.63
N ALA A 240 11.18 -8.11 -4.20
CA ALA A 240 10.86 -8.03 -2.78
C ALA A 240 11.00 -9.39 -2.11
N ALA A 241 11.49 -9.38 -0.87
CA ALA A 241 11.51 -10.57 -0.04
C ALA A 241 10.07 -11.11 0.14
N THR A 242 9.94 -12.44 0.10
CA THR A 242 8.64 -13.12 0.24
C THR A 242 8.64 -13.96 1.50
N VAL A 243 7.46 -14.06 2.11
CA VAL A 243 7.26 -14.87 3.30
C VAL A 243 5.91 -15.60 3.21
N ASP A 244 5.93 -16.91 3.38
CA ASP A 244 4.74 -17.73 3.62
C ASP A 244 4.80 -18.27 5.05
N LEU A 245 3.69 -18.14 5.77
CA LEU A 245 3.56 -18.45 7.18
C LEU A 245 2.27 -19.23 7.44
N PRO A 246 2.22 -20.05 8.49
CA PRO A 246 0.96 -20.66 8.93
C PRO A 246 -0.10 -19.61 9.29
N ASP A 247 0.33 -18.44 9.77
CA ASP A 247 -0.52 -17.26 9.90
C ASP A 247 -0.66 -16.54 8.54
N GLN A 248 -1.67 -16.96 7.79
CA GLN A 248 -1.98 -16.40 6.47
C GLN A 248 -2.40 -14.92 6.53
N SER A 249 -2.92 -14.46 7.68
CA SER A 249 -3.27 -13.05 7.84
C SER A 249 -2.01 -12.18 7.92
N LEU A 250 -1.01 -12.63 8.68
CA LEU A 250 0.28 -11.95 8.77
C LEU A 250 1.02 -12.00 7.44
N ALA A 251 1.09 -13.18 6.79
CA ALA A 251 1.74 -13.34 5.49
C ALA A 251 1.12 -12.41 4.42
N ALA A 252 -0.21 -12.32 4.35
CA ALA A 252 -0.92 -11.46 3.41
C ALA A 252 -0.69 -9.95 3.66
N THR A 253 -0.31 -9.55 4.88
CA THR A 253 -0.05 -8.14 5.20
C THR A 253 1.34 -7.66 4.81
N THR A 254 2.34 -8.54 4.66
CA THR A 254 3.72 -8.15 4.36
C THR A 254 3.83 -7.31 3.10
N HIS A 255 3.37 -7.83 1.95
CA HIS A 255 3.43 -7.09 0.69
C HIS A 255 2.49 -5.89 0.65
N ARG A 256 1.36 -5.94 1.38
CA ARG A 256 0.48 -4.76 1.54
C ARG A 256 1.21 -3.64 2.28
N ASN A 257 1.90 -3.95 3.37
CA ASN A 257 2.68 -3.00 4.16
C ASN A 257 3.85 -2.43 3.33
N LEU A 258 4.52 -3.24 2.50
CA LEU A 258 5.54 -2.73 1.58
C LEU A 258 4.97 -1.72 0.59
N VAL A 259 3.80 -2.01 0.00
CA VAL A 259 3.11 -1.06 -0.89
C VAL A 259 2.69 0.19 -0.14
N ASP A 260 2.13 0.06 1.06
CA ASP A 260 1.72 1.20 1.87
C ASP A 260 2.92 2.07 2.27
N LEU A 261 4.08 1.46 2.51
CA LEU A 261 5.33 2.16 2.81
C LEU A 261 5.92 2.87 1.58
N MET A 262 5.84 2.26 0.39
CA MET A 262 6.21 2.93 -0.88
C MET A 262 5.29 4.13 -1.20
N LEU A 263 4.06 4.11 -0.71
CA LEU A 263 3.09 5.19 -0.87
C LEU A 263 3.06 6.19 0.29
N ALA A 264 3.74 5.90 1.40
CA ALA A 264 3.81 6.78 2.56
C ALA A 264 4.71 8.00 2.31
N ASP A 265 4.65 8.97 3.22
CA ASP A 265 5.67 10.02 3.28
C ASP A 265 7.04 9.37 3.58
N PRO A 266 8.11 9.70 2.85
CA PRO A 266 9.40 9.03 3.01
C PRO A 266 10.03 9.30 4.38
N THR A 267 10.52 8.25 5.04
CA THR A 267 11.17 8.33 6.36
C THR A 267 12.44 7.51 6.41
N PRO A 268 13.40 7.83 7.31
CA PRO A 268 14.60 7.02 7.50
C PRO A 268 14.29 5.57 7.89
N ALA A 269 13.33 5.36 8.81
CA ALA A 269 12.90 4.02 9.22
C ALA A 269 12.26 3.24 8.05
N GLY A 270 11.42 3.90 7.25
CA GLY A 270 10.82 3.30 6.05
C GLY A 270 11.85 2.88 5.02
N ALA A 271 12.90 3.68 4.80
CA ALA A 271 14.00 3.32 3.90
C ALA A 271 14.70 2.03 4.34
N VAL A 272 14.97 1.88 5.65
CA VAL A 272 15.59 0.66 6.19
C VAL A 272 14.71 -0.56 5.95
N GLU A 273 13.40 -0.46 6.20
CA GLU A 273 12.49 -1.59 6.00
C GLU A 273 12.30 -1.94 4.52
N LEU A 274 12.22 -0.96 3.63
CA LEU A 274 12.23 -1.22 2.18
C LEU A 274 13.49 -1.97 1.75
N CYS A 275 14.67 -1.59 2.28
CA CYS A 275 15.92 -2.25 1.96
C CYS A 275 15.96 -3.68 2.51
N ARG A 276 15.54 -3.85 3.78
CA ARG A 276 15.49 -5.14 4.47
C ARG A 276 14.61 -6.16 3.73
N TRP A 277 13.50 -5.69 3.17
CA TRP A 277 12.56 -6.50 2.39
C TRP A 277 12.87 -6.53 0.88
N GLY A 278 14.12 -6.31 0.47
CA GLY A 278 14.58 -6.58 -0.89
C GLY A 278 14.24 -5.49 -1.92
N LEU A 279 13.87 -4.27 -1.49
CA LEU A 279 13.58 -3.15 -2.38
C LEU A 279 14.64 -2.03 -2.26
N PRO A 280 15.92 -2.29 -2.57
CA PRO A 280 17.02 -1.37 -2.31
C PRO A 280 16.91 -0.06 -3.09
N ARG A 281 16.46 -0.10 -4.35
CA ARG A 281 16.25 1.11 -5.15
C ARG A 281 15.22 2.03 -4.51
N ARG A 282 14.10 1.47 -4.05
CA ARG A 282 13.05 2.22 -3.34
C ARG A 282 13.53 2.72 -1.99
N ALA A 283 14.38 1.97 -1.30
CA ALA A 283 15.00 2.40 -0.05
C ALA A 283 15.88 3.65 -0.24
N VAL A 284 16.73 3.66 -1.27
CA VAL A 284 17.57 4.82 -1.61
C VAL A 284 16.70 6.01 -2.00
N GLU A 285 15.73 5.83 -2.90
CA GLU A 285 14.75 6.87 -3.28
C GLU A 285 14.01 7.43 -2.05
N CYS A 286 13.57 6.56 -1.14
CA CYS A 286 12.91 6.94 0.11
C CYS A 286 13.84 7.77 1.01
N LEU A 287 15.09 7.35 1.20
CA LEU A 287 16.04 8.06 2.06
C LEU A 287 16.38 9.46 1.50
N LEU A 288 16.56 9.59 0.19
CA LEU A 288 16.86 10.86 -0.48
C LEU A 288 15.75 11.90 -0.29
N HIS A 289 14.50 11.45 -0.31
CA HIS A 289 13.32 12.32 -0.13
C HIS A 289 12.82 12.35 1.31
N SER A 290 13.52 11.68 2.25
CA SER A 290 13.08 11.62 3.63
C SER A 290 13.30 12.94 4.37
N ASP A 291 12.27 13.32 5.10
CA ASP A 291 12.36 14.33 6.14
C ASP A 291 12.82 13.69 7.46
N GLY A 292 13.46 14.47 8.33
CA GLY A 292 13.86 14.02 9.65
C GLY A 292 15.21 14.58 10.11
N PRO A 293 15.60 14.30 11.35
CA PRO A 293 16.92 14.69 11.87
C PRO A 293 18.04 14.14 10.99
N PRO A 294 19.10 14.94 10.69
CA PRO A 294 20.23 14.45 9.90
C PRO A 294 20.90 13.20 10.47
N GLY A 295 20.94 13.04 11.80
CA GLY A 295 21.47 11.84 12.45
C GLY A 295 20.67 10.58 12.09
N ASP A 296 19.35 10.64 12.06
CA ASP A 296 18.49 9.50 11.73
C ASP A 296 18.66 9.09 10.27
N ARG A 297 18.79 10.07 9.37
CA ARG A 297 19.11 9.83 7.96
C ARG A 297 20.48 9.18 7.78
N LEU A 298 21.48 9.59 8.57
CA LEU A 298 22.81 8.98 8.55
C LEU A 298 22.80 7.54 9.11
N VAL A 299 22.00 7.28 10.15
CA VAL A 299 21.77 5.93 10.69
C VAL A 299 21.09 5.04 9.63
N ALA A 300 20.08 5.54 8.93
CA ALA A 300 19.45 4.81 7.83
C ALA A 300 20.42 4.54 6.67
N ALA A 301 21.28 5.51 6.32
CA ALA A 301 22.34 5.32 5.33
C ALA A 301 23.30 4.18 5.71
N ALA A 302 23.72 4.12 6.98
CA ALA A 302 24.54 3.03 7.50
C ALA A 302 23.83 1.67 7.44
N TRP A 303 22.53 1.62 7.75
CA TRP A 303 21.72 0.41 7.58
C TRP A 303 21.62 -0.04 6.12
N LEU A 304 21.36 0.87 5.19
CA LEU A 304 21.33 0.57 3.75
C LEU A 304 22.69 -0.02 3.29
N TRP A 305 23.80 0.56 3.74
CA TRP A 305 25.13 -0.01 3.49
C TRP A 305 25.27 -1.42 4.06
N MET A 306 24.90 -1.64 5.33
CA MET A 306 25.02 -2.95 5.98
C MET A 306 24.16 -4.02 5.28
N LEU A 307 22.94 -3.67 4.86
CA LEU A 307 22.01 -4.61 4.24
C LEU A 307 22.36 -4.92 2.79
N GLY A 308 22.86 -3.93 2.04
CA GLY A 308 23.05 -4.05 0.59
C GLY A 308 24.49 -4.17 0.10
N ARG A 309 25.47 -3.65 0.86
CA ARG A 309 26.90 -3.59 0.50
C ARG A 309 27.18 -3.05 -0.91
N GLU A 310 26.39 -2.08 -1.35
CA GLU A 310 26.48 -1.49 -2.69
C GLU A 310 27.04 -0.05 -2.63
N PRO A 311 28.33 0.17 -2.96
CA PRO A 311 28.94 1.50 -2.92
C PRO A 311 28.29 2.48 -3.91
N GLY A 312 27.72 1.98 -5.02
CA GLY A 312 27.08 2.79 -6.04
C GLY A 312 25.95 3.68 -5.50
N TRP A 313 25.25 3.25 -4.44
CA TRP A 313 24.16 4.01 -3.81
C TRP A 313 24.62 5.30 -3.13
N PHE A 314 25.93 5.45 -2.87
CA PHE A 314 26.53 6.59 -2.16
C PHE A 314 27.34 7.49 -3.10
N THR A 315 27.17 7.31 -4.41
CA THR A 315 27.92 8.05 -5.44
C THR A 315 26.97 8.68 -6.46
N GLY A 316 27.48 9.68 -7.20
CA GLY A 316 26.71 10.37 -8.22
C GLY A 316 25.73 11.40 -7.66
N THR A 317 25.02 12.10 -8.55
CA THR A 317 24.06 13.16 -8.20
C THR A 317 22.79 12.63 -7.55
N ASP A 318 22.41 11.41 -7.89
CA ASP A 318 21.18 10.75 -7.43
C ASP A 318 21.47 9.74 -6.30
N GLY A 319 22.70 9.73 -5.77
CA GLY A 319 23.12 8.89 -4.65
C GLY A 319 23.00 9.58 -3.28
N ILE A 320 23.15 8.80 -2.22
CA ILE A 320 23.14 9.29 -0.84
C ILE A 320 24.39 10.14 -0.58
N GLN A 321 24.20 11.43 -0.35
CA GLN A 321 25.29 12.40 -0.15
C GLN A 321 25.86 12.31 1.29
N LEU A 322 26.80 11.40 1.51
CA LEU A 322 27.37 11.12 2.84
C LEU A 322 28.04 12.32 3.49
N GLU A 323 28.78 13.13 2.72
CA GLU A 323 29.50 14.29 3.27
C GLU A 323 28.53 15.30 3.89
N ASP A 324 27.42 15.58 3.19
CA ASP A 324 26.39 16.51 3.64
C ASP A 324 25.63 15.97 4.85
N LEU A 325 25.30 14.67 4.85
CA LEU A 325 24.64 14.02 5.99
C LEU A 325 25.55 14.02 7.23
N ALA A 326 26.81 13.63 7.10
CA ALA A 326 27.79 13.61 8.19
C ALA A 326 28.00 15.02 8.76
N ARG A 327 28.17 16.03 7.90
CA ARG A 327 28.33 17.43 8.33
C ARG A 327 27.09 17.94 9.06
N SER A 328 25.90 17.60 8.57
CA SER A 328 24.63 18.03 9.16
C SER A 328 24.30 17.32 10.47
N ALA A 329 24.74 16.06 10.64
CA ALA A 329 24.51 15.29 11.86
C ALA A 329 25.44 15.71 13.01
N GLY A 330 26.62 16.27 12.69
CA GLY A 330 27.61 16.69 13.69
C GLY A 330 28.17 15.51 14.49
N ASP A 331 28.65 15.76 15.71
CA ASP A 331 29.31 14.76 16.57
C ASP A 331 28.34 14.01 17.51
N ALA A 332 27.10 13.80 17.07
CA ALA A 332 26.12 13.07 17.86
C ALA A 332 26.53 11.59 18.02
N PRO A 333 26.20 10.91 19.13
CA PRO A 333 26.44 9.47 19.29
C PRO A 333 25.87 8.64 18.13
N THR A 334 24.69 9.01 17.62
CA THR A 334 24.06 8.35 16.46
C THR A 334 24.89 8.46 15.19
N ALA A 335 25.50 9.63 14.97
CA ALA A 335 26.40 9.86 13.84
C ALA A 335 27.69 9.04 13.97
N ARG A 336 28.27 8.99 15.18
CA ARG A 336 29.47 8.17 15.44
C ARG A 336 29.21 6.69 15.21
N TRP A 337 28.06 6.17 15.66
CA TRP A 337 27.64 4.79 15.37
C TRP A 337 27.55 4.54 13.86
N ALA A 338 26.85 5.41 13.14
CA ALA A 338 26.61 5.25 11.71
C ALA A 338 27.93 5.26 10.91
N LEU A 339 28.80 6.24 11.19
CA LEU A 339 30.11 6.34 10.55
C LEU A 339 30.97 5.11 10.84
N ALA A 340 30.98 4.59 12.07
CA ALA A 340 31.71 3.37 12.43
C ALA A 340 31.30 2.18 11.55
N ARG A 341 30.00 2.01 11.28
CA ARG A 341 29.47 0.92 10.44
C ARG A 341 29.77 1.09 8.95
N MET A 342 30.12 2.29 8.53
CA MET A 342 30.47 2.62 7.14
C MET A 342 31.98 2.66 6.88
N SER A 343 32.82 2.20 7.83
CA SER A 343 34.29 2.15 7.61
C SER A 343 34.67 1.41 6.31
N ASP A 344 34.07 0.24 6.07
CA ASP A 344 34.29 -0.54 4.84
C ASP A 344 33.74 0.17 3.59
N LEU A 345 32.67 0.97 3.73
CA LEU A 345 32.13 1.75 2.62
C LEU A 345 33.14 2.80 2.17
N PHE A 346 33.73 3.54 3.11
CA PHE A 346 34.77 4.52 2.78
C PHE A 346 35.97 3.86 2.09
N ALA A 347 36.37 2.67 2.55
CA ALA A 347 37.42 1.90 1.88
C ALA A 347 37.00 1.51 0.45
N ALA A 348 35.77 1.04 0.25
CA ALA A 348 35.23 0.68 -1.07
C ALA A 348 35.11 1.88 -2.01
N LEU A 349 34.86 3.08 -1.47
CA LEU A 349 34.84 4.34 -2.22
C LEU A 349 36.26 4.91 -2.47
N GLY A 350 37.31 4.27 -1.96
CA GLY A 350 38.70 4.71 -2.13
C GLY A 350 39.18 5.77 -1.13
N ASP A 351 38.40 6.09 -0.10
CA ASP A 351 38.78 7.02 0.97
C ASP A 351 39.37 6.27 2.18
N ALA A 352 40.64 5.88 2.05
CA ALA A 352 41.36 5.15 3.09
C ALA A 352 41.48 5.94 4.40
N ARG A 353 41.49 7.28 4.36
CA ARG A 353 41.59 8.10 5.57
C ARG A 353 40.28 8.09 6.33
N ALA A 354 39.16 8.35 5.65
CA ALA A 354 37.84 8.28 6.26
C ALA A 354 37.55 6.87 6.80
N ALA A 355 37.97 5.81 6.09
CA ALA A 355 37.84 4.43 6.57
C ALA A 355 38.54 4.21 7.91
N VAL A 356 39.79 4.64 8.05
CA VAL A 356 40.57 4.53 9.31
C VAL A 356 39.95 5.36 10.42
N ASP A 357 39.53 6.60 10.13
CA ASP A 357 38.93 7.47 11.14
C ASP A 357 37.58 6.93 11.62
N ALA A 358 36.74 6.42 10.71
CA ALA A 358 35.51 5.71 11.04
C ALA A 358 35.75 4.44 11.86
N GLY A 359 36.76 3.65 11.52
CA GLY A 359 37.13 2.42 12.23
C GLY A 359 37.59 2.65 13.69
N ARG A 360 37.88 3.89 14.09
CA ARG A 360 38.19 4.25 15.49
C ARG A 360 36.94 4.52 16.33
N LEU A 361 35.76 4.60 15.74
CA LEU A 361 34.49 4.93 16.41
C LEU A 361 33.75 3.70 16.98
N VAL A 362 34.40 2.53 17.06
CA VAL A 362 33.76 1.21 17.30
C VAL A 362 33.07 1.05 18.68
N GLU A 363 33.38 1.89 19.67
CA GLU A 363 32.84 1.78 21.05
C GLU A 363 31.44 2.41 21.26
N VAL A 364 30.72 2.78 20.20
CA VAL A 364 29.35 3.30 20.37
C VAL A 364 28.38 2.14 20.59
N GLY A 365 27.49 2.27 21.59
CA GLY A 365 26.44 1.28 21.91
C GLY A 365 25.56 0.90 20.71
N GLY A 366 24.64 -0.05 20.90
CA GLY A 366 23.82 -0.67 19.85
C GLY A 366 23.11 0.31 18.90
N PRO A 367 22.55 -0.18 17.78
CA PRO A 367 21.95 0.67 16.75
C PRO A 367 20.97 1.65 17.37
N PRO A 368 21.11 2.95 17.08
CA PRO A 368 20.10 3.93 17.48
C PRO A 368 18.74 3.52 16.95
N GLU A 369 17.72 3.63 17.79
CA GLU A 369 16.34 3.35 17.40
C GLU A 369 15.86 4.42 16.40
N LEU A 370 15.44 3.97 15.22
CA LEU A 370 14.73 4.83 14.27
C LEU A 370 13.24 4.75 14.55
N VAL A 371 12.63 5.87 14.93
CA VAL A 371 11.20 5.93 15.21
C VAL A 371 10.43 5.74 13.90
N ALA A 372 9.77 4.60 13.77
CA ALA A 372 8.81 4.35 12.70
C ALA A 372 7.55 5.20 12.93
N THR A 373 7.35 6.23 12.11
CA THR A 373 6.16 7.08 12.17
C THR A 373 5.01 6.56 11.32
N ASP A 374 5.31 5.76 10.28
CA ASP A 374 4.29 5.10 9.46
C ASP A 374 3.89 3.74 10.06
N PRO A 375 2.57 3.46 10.24
CA PRO A 375 2.10 2.20 10.80
C PRO A 375 2.46 0.96 9.97
N ALA A 376 2.84 1.10 8.69
CA ALA A 376 3.28 -0.01 7.87
C ALA A 376 4.70 -0.50 8.18
N ALA A 377 5.58 0.38 8.71
CA ALA A 377 6.99 0.05 8.93
C ALA A 377 7.20 -0.85 10.17
N THR A 378 6.51 -0.56 11.28
CA THR A 378 6.69 -1.32 12.55
C THR A 378 6.37 -2.82 12.41
N PRO A 379 5.26 -3.26 11.78
CA PRO A 379 4.99 -4.68 11.58
C PRO A 379 6.04 -5.38 10.69
N LEU A 380 6.56 -4.69 9.68
CA LEU A 380 7.62 -5.22 8.80
C LEU A 380 8.90 -5.48 9.57
N GLY A 381 9.34 -4.53 10.39
CA GLY A 381 10.53 -4.67 11.22
C GLY A 381 10.38 -5.78 12.27
N HIS A 382 9.24 -5.84 12.96
CA HIS A 382 8.96 -6.90 13.93
C HIS A 382 8.91 -8.29 13.30
N LEU A 383 8.32 -8.42 12.11
CA LEU A 383 8.29 -9.70 11.40
C LEU A 383 9.70 -10.10 10.96
N ALA A 384 10.46 -9.19 10.37
CA ALA A 384 11.83 -9.47 9.96
C ALA A 384 12.72 -9.87 11.14
N ASP A 385 12.65 -9.16 12.27
CA ASP A 385 13.41 -9.48 13.48
C ASP A 385 12.97 -10.78 14.19
N ARG A 386 11.75 -11.27 13.90
CA ARG A 386 11.29 -12.60 14.33
C ARG A 386 11.85 -13.68 13.41
N LEU A 387 11.90 -13.42 12.10
CA LEU A 387 12.36 -14.36 11.09
C LEU A 387 13.89 -14.52 11.10
N ALA A 388 14.62 -13.42 11.23
CA ALA A 388 16.08 -13.41 11.27
C ALA A 388 16.59 -12.17 12.04
N ARG A 389 17.33 -12.41 13.12
CA ARG A 389 17.96 -11.36 13.92
C ARG A 389 19.47 -11.50 13.89
N THR A 390 20.16 -10.37 13.74
CA THR A 390 21.62 -10.33 13.87
C THR A 390 22.04 -10.67 15.31
N SER A 391 22.98 -11.60 15.43
CA SER A 391 23.67 -11.95 16.68
C SER A 391 25.13 -11.49 16.61
N VAL A 392 25.93 -11.79 17.64
CA VAL A 392 27.33 -11.34 17.71
C VAL A 392 28.20 -11.95 16.59
N ASP A 393 27.88 -13.16 16.15
CA ASP A 393 28.66 -13.97 15.21
C ASP A 393 27.85 -14.50 14.00
N GLY A 394 26.60 -14.05 13.84
CA GLY A 394 25.81 -14.36 12.65
C GLY A 394 24.32 -14.04 12.79
N LEU A 395 23.46 -15.02 12.51
CA LEU A 395 22.01 -14.85 12.45
C LEU A 395 21.29 -15.90 13.30
N ASP A 396 20.35 -15.42 14.12
CA ASP A 396 19.38 -16.26 14.81
C ASP A 396 18.08 -16.24 13.99
N LEU A 397 17.75 -17.38 13.37
CA LEU A 397 16.56 -17.58 12.58
C LEU A 397 15.39 -17.99 13.48
N LEU A 398 14.18 -17.55 13.15
CA LEU A 398 12.96 -17.90 13.91
C LEU A 398 13.18 -17.74 15.42
N VAL A 399 13.58 -16.53 15.83
CA VAL A 399 13.98 -16.21 17.21
C VAL A 399 12.89 -16.59 18.21
N ASP A 400 11.63 -16.41 17.79
CA ASP A 400 10.45 -16.83 18.51
C ASP A 400 9.42 -17.39 17.53
N VAL A 401 8.90 -18.59 17.81
CA VAL A 401 7.90 -19.28 16.99
C VAL A 401 6.61 -19.43 17.80
N PRO A 402 5.52 -18.75 17.40
CA PRO A 402 4.22 -18.94 18.01
C PRO A 402 3.74 -20.39 17.88
N ASP A 403 3.01 -20.88 18.88
CA ASP A 403 2.48 -22.26 18.87
C ASP A 403 1.56 -22.52 17.67
N SER A 404 0.87 -21.49 17.17
CA SER A 404 0.04 -21.56 15.96
C SER A 404 0.83 -21.84 14.68
N TRP A 405 2.15 -21.67 14.68
CA TRP A 405 3.01 -21.96 13.54
C TRP A 405 3.56 -23.39 13.56
N LEU A 406 3.50 -24.07 14.71
CA LEU A 406 3.99 -25.44 14.84
C LEU A 406 3.19 -26.38 13.92
N GLY A 407 3.89 -27.28 13.25
CA GLY A 407 3.30 -28.20 12.26
C GLY A 407 3.00 -27.60 10.89
N GLY A 408 2.99 -26.27 10.77
CA GLY A 408 2.80 -25.54 9.51
C GLY A 408 4.12 -25.23 8.79
N GLY A 409 4.08 -25.14 7.46
CA GLY A 409 5.24 -24.73 6.67
C GLY A 409 5.58 -23.26 6.88
N ILE A 410 6.87 -22.93 6.86
CA ILE A 410 7.37 -21.55 6.83
C ILE A 410 8.31 -21.46 5.65
N GLU A 411 8.23 -20.39 4.87
CA GLU A 411 9.12 -20.17 3.75
C GLU A 411 9.47 -18.68 3.67
N LEU A 412 10.76 -18.36 3.58
CA LEU A 412 11.30 -17.01 3.46
C LEU A 412 12.27 -16.99 2.29
N HIS A 413 12.17 -15.98 1.43
CA HIS A 413 13.12 -15.75 0.36
C HIS A 413 13.58 -14.30 0.33
N GLY A 414 14.89 -14.09 0.15
CA GLY A 414 15.46 -12.80 -0.24
C GLY A 414 15.50 -11.72 0.85
N LEU A 415 15.34 -12.08 2.13
CA LEU A 415 15.42 -11.09 3.21
C LEU A 415 16.85 -10.57 3.33
N ALA A 416 17.05 -9.26 3.20
CA ALA A 416 18.36 -8.66 3.35
C ALA A 416 18.76 -8.60 4.83
N THR A 417 19.98 -9.00 5.12
CA THR A 417 20.58 -8.96 6.46
C THR A 417 21.97 -8.33 6.39
N PRO A 418 22.54 -7.90 7.54
CA PRO A 418 23.92 -7.43 7.58
C PRO A 418 24.98 -8.45 7.13
N HIS A 419 24.60 -9.73 6.98
CA HIS A 419 25.49 -10.81 6.56
C HIS A 419 25.24 -11.30 5.13
N GLY A 420 24.21 -10.79 4.45
CA GLY A 420 23.83 -11.25 3.11
C GLY A 420 22.32 -11.38 2.92
N ARG A 421 21.91 -11.92 1.76
CA ARG A 421 20.50 -12.25 1.49
C ARG A 421 20.18 -13.66 1.98
N LEU A 422 19.16 -13.77 2.82
CA LEU A 422 18.75 -14.99 3.48
C LEU A 422 17.46 -15.55 2.85
N GLY A 423 17.46 -16.86 2.61
CA GLY A 423 16.27 -17.67 2.40
C GLY A 423 16.29 -18.90 3.30
N PHE A 424 15.12 -19.34 3.76
CA PHE A 424 14.98 -20.63 4.44
C PHE A 424 13.55 -21.18 4.35
N ALA A 425 13.42 -22.48 4.55
CA ALA A 425 12.13 -23.15 4.63
C ALA A 425 12.09 -24.14 5.81
N ILE A 426 10.93 -24.23 6.46
CA ILE A 426 10.60 -25.24 7.48
C ILE A 426 9.53 -26.18 6.94
N ARG A 427 9.82 -27.48 6.98
CA ARG A 427 8.87 -28.55 6.62
C ARG A 427 8.79 -29.58 7.74
N TRP A 428 7.59 -30.02 8.10
CA TRP A 428 7.40 -30.91 9.27
C TRP A 428 7.34 -32.39 8.89
N HIS A 429 8.17 -33.20 9.55
CA HIS A 429 8.21 -34.65 9.49
C HIS A 429 7.82 -35.24 10.85
N GLY A 430 6.52 -35.49 11.05
CA GLY A 430 5.99 -35.80 12.38
C GLY A 430 6.15 -34.59 13.31
N GLU A 431 6.80 -34.81 14.46
CA GLU A 431 7.08 -33.77 15.46
C GLU A 431 8.36 -32.97 15.18
N ARG A 432 9.15 -33.35 14.17
CA ARG A 432 10.46 -32.76 13.89
C ARG A 432 10.41 -31.85 12.65
N PRO A 433 10.87 -30.59 12.75
CA PRO A 433 11.01 -29.71 11.60
C PRO A 433 12.31 -30.00 10.83
N ALA A 434 12.22 -30.06 9.51
CA ALA A 434 13.36 -29.99 8.60
C ALA A 434 13.56 -28.53 8.17
N LEU A 435 14.78 -28.04 8.36
CA LEU A 435 15.23 -26.72 7.94
C LEU A 435 16.04 -26.86 6.66
N LEU A 436 15.70 -26.08 5.64
CA LEU A 436 16.51 -25.82 4.46
C LEU A 436 16.89 -24.35 4.48
N TRP A 437 18.14 -24.01 4.17
CA TRP A 437 18.59 -22.62 4.17
C TRP A 437 19.56 -22.32 3.04
N GLU A 438 19.58 -21.05 2.66
CA GLU A 438 20.54 -20.44 1.74
C GLU A 438 20.85 -19.02 2.20
N LEU A 439 22.13 -18.69 2.30
CA LEU A 439 22.63 -17.36 2.62
C LEU A 439 23.63 -16.93 1.56
N GLU A 440 23.22 -16.02 0.69
CA GLU A 440 24.12 -15.31 -0.22
C GLU A 440 24.91 -14.28 0.58
N ARG A 441 26.12 -14.63 1.01
CA ARG A 441 26.92 -13.80 1.91
C ARG A 441 27.45 -12.55 1.20
N HIS A 442 27.54 -11.47 1.96
CA HIS A 442 28.29 -10.28 1.56
C HIS A 442 29.80 -10.56 1.48
N ASP A 443 30.31 -11.31 2.46
CA ASP A 443 31.74 -11.58 2.65
C ASP A 443 31.99 -13.10 2.80
N ASP A 444 33.21 -13.56 2.50
CA ASP A 444 33.60 -14.98 2.63
C ASP A 444 33.74 -15.47 4.08
N GLY A 445 33.56 -14.59 5.06
CA GLY A 445 33.67 -14.91 6.48
C GLY A 445 32.62 -15.94 6.95
N PRO A 446 32.92 -16.70 8.03
CA PRO A 446 31.93 -17.59 8.62
C PRO A 446 30.80 -16.78 9.25
N VAL A 447 29.56 -17.19 8.99
CA VAL A 447 28.35 -16.64 9.60
C VAL A 447 27.65 -17.78 10.33
N VAL A 448 27.53 -17.68 11.66
CA VAL A 448 26.86 -18.71 12.45
C VAL A 448 25.35 -18.57 12.32
N LEU A 449 24.67 -19.60 11.81
CA LEU A 449 23.22 -19.69 11.74
C LEU A 449 22.70 -20.55 12.89
N ARG A 450 21.69 -20.06 13.61
CA ARG A 450 20.99 -20.77 14.70
C ARG A 450 19.48 -20.71 14.49
N VAL A 451 18.74 -21.60 15.14
CA VAL A 451 17.25 -21.57 15.11
C VAL A 451 16.66 -21.71 16.52
N PRO A 452 16.91 -20.74 17.43
CA PRO A 452 16.61 -20.91 18.85
C PRO A 452 15.13 -21.10 19.18
N GLY A 453 14.21 -20.64 18.32
CA GLY A 453 12.77 -20.85 18.52
C GLY A 453 12.29 -22.27 18.25
N LEU A 454 13.09 -23.12 17.58
CA LEU A 454 12.76 -24.51 17.27
C LEU A 454 13.76 -25.51 17.89
N ASP A 455 15.05 -25.27 17.73
CA ASP A 455 16.12 -26.15 18.21
C ASP A 455 17.31 -25.31 18.70
N THR A 456 17.43 -25.17 20.02
CA THR A 456 18.49 -24.38 20.66
C THR A 456 19.87 -25.00 20.55
N ALA A 457 19.98 -26.28 20.19
CA ALA A 457 21.25 -26.97 20.04
C ALA A 457 21.80 -26.88 18.61
N PHE A 458 20.95 -26.56 17.63
CA PHE A 458 21.38 -26.42 16.25
C PHE A 458 22.21 -25.16 16.03
N SER A 459 23.36 -25.33 15.38
CA SER A 459 24.15 -24.25 14.83
C SER A 459 24.94 -24.74 13.62
N THR A 460 25.12 -23.90 12.61
CA THR A 460 25.97 -24.19 11.44
C THR A 460 26.71 -22.95 10.96
N VAL A 461 27.81 -23.14 10.24
CA VAL A 461 28.51 -22.09 9.49
C VAL A 461 28.44 -22.33 7.98
N GLU A 462 27.65 -23.29 7.51
CA GLU A 462 27.44 -23.53 6.09
C GLU A 462 26.46 -22.50 5.52
N ALA A 463 26.76 -21.96 4.35
CA ALA A 463 25.91 -20.96 3.71
C ALA A 463 24.63 -21.57 3.12
N ILE A 464 24.68 -22.86 2.74
CA ILE A 464 23.56 -23.60 2.15
C ILE A 464 23.52 -24.97 2.81
N GLY A 465 22.33 -25.49 3.10
CA GLY A 465 22.19 -26.85 3.59
C GLY A 465 20.77 -27.26 3.93
N GLU A 466 20.64 -28.50 4.38
CA GLU A 466 19.41 -29.07 4.92
C GLU A 466 19.70 -29.90 6.18
N VAL A 467 18.78 -29.86 7.15
CA VAL A 467 18.91 -30.61 8.40
C VAL A 467 17.54 -30.96 8.97
N LEU A 468 17.42 -32.14 9.58
CA LEU A 468 16.27 -32.47 10.41
C LEU A 468 16.56 -32.08 11.87
N LEU A 469 15.94 -31.00 12.34
CA LEU A 469 16.10 -30.46 13.69
C LEU A 469 15.54 -31.42 14.75
N ALA A 470 15.90 -31.21 16.02
CA ALA A 470 15.23 -31.86 17.14
C ALA A 470 13.75 -31.45 17.21
N ALA A 471 12.92 -32.26 17.87
CA ALA A 471 11.55 -31.87 18.15
C ALA A 471 11.57 -30.69 19.15
N PRO A 472 10.78 -29.61 18.93
CA PRO A 472 10.76 -28.48 19.84
C PRO A 472 10.36 -28.90 21.26
N ALA A 473 11.25 -28.64 22.23
CA ALA A 473 11.11 -29.16 23.59
C ALA A 473 9.77 -28.73 24.23
N GLY A 474 8.91 -29.71 24.51
CA GLY A 474 7.63 -29.49 25.20
C GLY A 474 6.54 -28.81 24.37
N ARG A 475 6.75 -28.58 23.07
CA ARG A 475 5.73 -28.01 22.18
C ARG A 475 5.39 -29.01 21.08
N VAL A 476 4.17 -29.55 21.12
CA VAL A 476 3.69 -30.52 20.14
C VAL A 476 2.90 -29.78 19.05
N PRO A 477 3.20 -30.01 17.76
CA PRO A 477 2.37 -29.50 16.68
C PRO A 477 0.90 -29.90 16.86
N PRO A 478 -0.07 -28.99 16.67
CA PRO A 478 -1.47 -29.38 16.66
C PRO A 478 -1.70 -30.49 15.61
N PRO A 479 -2.60 -31.45 15.88
CA PRO A 479 -2.90 -32.51 14.91
C PRO A 479 -3.35 -31.87 13.61
N ARG A 480 -2.69 -32.24 12.49
CA ARG A 480 -3.05 -31.74 11.16
C ARG A 480 -4.54 -32.03 10.91
N PRO A 481 -5.35 -31.07 10.42
CA PRO A 481 -6.67 -31.40 9.93
C PRO A 481 -6.48 -32.44 8.81
N SER A 482 -7.11 -33.60 8.98
CA SER A 482 -7.00 -34.69 8.03
C SER A 482 -7.48 -34.20 6.66
N SER A 483 -6.59 -34.21 5.66
CA SER A 483 -6.95 -34.16 4.24
C SER A 483 -7.55 -35.52 3.82
N GLY A 484 -8.64 -35.90 4.47
CA GLY A 484 -9.51 -37.00 4.08
C GLY A 484 -10.80 -36.44 3.51
N PRO A 485 -11.45 -37.11 2.54
CA PRO A 485 -12.78 -36.70 2.12
C PRO A 485 -13.71 -36.78 3.33
N VAL A 486 -14.47 -35.71 3.57
CA VAL A 486 -15.56 -35.69 4.55
C VAL A 486 -16.45 -36.92 4.29
N PRO A 487 -16.62 -37.86 5.24
CA PRO A 487 -17.55 -38.97 5.07
C PRO A 487 -18.95 -38.40 4.87
N GLY A 488 -19.62 -38.87 3.82
CA GLY A 488 -20.72 -38.20 3.17
C GLY A 488 -21.90 -37.83 4.08
N SER A 489 -22.43 -36.63 3.82
CA SER A 489 -23.83 -36.33 4.08
C SER A 489 -24.73 -37.37 3.40
N PRO A 490 -25.82 -37.82 4.03
CA PRO A 490 -26.75 -38.76 3.40
C PRO A 490 -27.35 -38.10 2.14
N PRO A 491 -27.68 -38.88 1.09
CA PRO A 491 -28.28 -38.31 -0.11
C PRO A 491 -29.67 -37.76 0.22
N GLY A 492 -29.78 -36.44 0.31
CA GLY A 492 -31.04 -35.73 0.33
C GLY A 492 -31.70 -35.87 -1.04
N ALA A 493 -32.93 -36.38 -1.04
CA ALA A 493 -33.75 -36.60 -2.22
C ALA A 493 -33.86 -35.34 -3.09
N SER A 494 -33.37 -35.42 -4.33
CA SER A 494 -33.66 -34.44 -5.38
C SER A 494 -35.06 -34.69 -5.92
N SER A 495 -36.06 -33.95 -5.46
CA SER A 495 -37.35 -33.85 -6.14
C SER A 495 -37.29 -32.74 -7.20
N GLY A 496 -36.80 -33.09 -8.39
CA GLY A 496 -37.04 -32.31 -9.62
C GLY A 496 -38.33 -32.79 -10.30
N PRO A 497 -39.06 -31.92 -11.02
CA PRO A 497 -40.36 -32.27 -11.61
C PRO A 497 -40.19 -33.20 -12.82
N PRO A 498 -41.18 -34.04 -13.16
CA PRO A 498 -41.04 -35.03 -14.21
C PRO A 498 -41.01 -34.36 -15.60
N ILE A 499 -39.95 -34.65 -16.35
CA ILE A 499 -39.82 -34.35 -17.78
C ILE A 499 -40.65 -35.39 -18.54
N ALA A 500 -41.61 -34.92 -19.35
CA ALA A 500 -42.41 -35.75 -20.23
C ALA A 500 -41.56 -36.35 -21.38
N PRO A 501 -41.83 -37.60 -21.83
CA PRO A 501 -41.09 -38.20 -22.92
C PRO A 501 -41.51 -37.64 -24.30
N PRO A 502 -40.62 -37.65 -25.31
CA PRO A 502 -40.92 -37.17 -26.65
C PRO A 502 -41.81 -38.17 -27.42
N PRO A 503 -42.59 -37.71 -28.41
CA PRO A 503 -43.52 -38.56 -29.14
C PRO A 503 -42.80 -39.49 -30.11
N GLU A 504 -43.26 -40.75 -30.16
CA GLU A 504 -42.83 -41.78 -31.10
C GLU A 504 -43.11 -41.37 -32.55
N GLY A 505 -42.08 -41.43 -33.39
CA GLY A 505 -42.22 -41.38 -34.83
C GLY A 505 -42.84 -42.66 -35.35
N GLY A 506 -44.03 -42.55 -35.94
CA GLY A 506 -44.68 -43.62 -36.68
C GLY A 506 -44.04 -43.86 -38.04
N SER A 507 -44.19 -45.07 -38.55
CA SER A 507 -44.12 -45.34 -39.98
C SER A 507 -45.08 -46.46 -40.39
N PHE A 508 -45.69 -46.24 -41.56
CA PHE A 508 -46.49 -47.11 -42.42
C PHE A 508 -47.98 -47.33 -42.10
N SER A 509 -48.83 -46.45 -42.64
CA SER A 509 -49.54 -46.67 -43.93
C SER A 509 -50.17 -45.38 -44.43
#